data_AF-T0SSD4-F1
#
_entry.id   AF-T0SSD4-F1
#
_cell.length_a   1.000
_cell.length_b   1.000
_cell.length_c   1.000
_cell.angle_alpha   90.00
_cell.angle_beta   90.00
_cell.angle_gamma   90.00
#
_symmetry.space_group_name_H-M   'P 1'
#
loop_
_entity.id
_entity.type
_entity.pdbx_description
1 polymer ?
#
loop_
_entity_poly.entity_id
_entity_poly.type
_entity_poly.pdbx_seq_one_letter_code
_entity_poly.pdbx_strand_id
1 'polypeptide(L)'
;MRYLVLFFLSLSVLAGRPTQFSHIHGYVNKECPTWDIKRFERVEKYFYFGVDNAKKYGYTYAFPIERNGVDYIWCALVPERGIKNKACNKKIFRNSQRPFEFLQNSAPDESDVSVSFVNKEEQYNEYLSYVRETLVKEKSEDPNVGAVLEILTRYYLQVLTDTYPAQDYAIESGVEYRYANQRTLGELDIIVYERATCDVVALGESKASSSKNQHNSLMKAKDQLRRIKNFLDENL
;
A
#
# COMPACT_ATOMS: atom_id res chain seq x y z
N MET A 1 18.67 20.18 65.47
CA MET A 1 19.00 20.41 64.04
C MET A 1 18.19 19.42 63.23
N ARG A 2 17.19 19.89 62.47
CA ARG A 2 16.40 19.07 61.54
C ARG A 2 16.96 19.29 60.14
N TYR A 3 17.50 18.24 59.53
CA TYR A 3 17.99 18.27 58.16
C TYR A 3 16.80 18.23 57.19
N LEU A 4 16.62 19.30 56.43
CA LEU A 4 15.68 19.38 55.32
C LEU A 4 16.39 18.76 54.10
N VAL A 5 16.04 17.51 53.77
CA VAL A 5 16.53 16.85 52.55
C VAL A 5 15.65 17.31 51.38
N LEU A 6 16.15 18.24 50.59
CA LEU A 6 15.55 18.66 49.32
C LEU A 6 15.81 17.57 48.26
N PHE A 7 14.78 16.76 47.99
CA PHE A 7 14.74 15.86 46.84
C PHE A 7 14.52 16.71 45.57
N PHE A 8 15.60 17.04 44.87
CA PHE A 8 15.51 17.56 43.50
C PHE A 8 15.11 16.40 42.56
N LEU A 9 13.81 16.28 42.32
CA LEU A 9 13.28 15.50 41.20
C LEU A 9 13.69 16.20 39.90
N SER A 10 14.85 15.83 39.35
CA SER A 10 15.19 16.14 37.97
C SER A 10 14.25 15.38 37.05
N LEU A 11 13.15 16.03 36.64
CA LEU A 11 12.32 15.59 35.52
C LEU A 11 13.17 15.73 34.25
N SER A 12 13.91 14.68 33.94
CA SER A 12 14.51 14.51 32.62
C SER A 12 13.36 14.29 31.65
N VAL A 13 12.81 15.38 31.11
CA VAL A 13 11.92 15.29 29.96
C VAL A 13 12.79 14.80 28.81
N LEU A 14 12.76 13.50 28.53
CA LEU A 14 13.27 12.94 27.30
C LEU A 14 12.41 13.54 26.18
N ALA A 15 12.83 14.68 25.66
CA ALA A 15 12.24 15.23 24.45
C ALA A 15 12.52 14.24 23.33
N GLY A 16 11.49 13.50 22.91
CA GLY A 16 11.54 12.62 21.75
C GLY A 16 12.11 13.36 20.54
N ARG A 17 12.83 12.64 19.67
CA ARG A 17 13.39 13.26 18.47
C ARG A 17 12.22 13.71 17.60
N PRO A 18 12.20 14.96 17.10
CA PRO A 18 11.14 15.40 16.21
C PRO A 18 11.06 14.47 15.00
N THR A 19 9.85 14.01 14.67
CA THR A 19 9.56 13.11 13.55
C THR A 19 8.90 13.87 12.40
N GLN A 20 9.05 13.36 11.18
CA GLN A 20 8.46 13.95 9.99
C GLN A 20 7.87 12.86 9.10
N PHE A 21 6.70 13.17 8.54
CA PHE A 21 6.01 12.35 7.55
C PHE A 21 5.72 13.20 6.31
N SER A 22 5.92 12.64 5.11
CA SER A 22 5.71 13.37 3.86
C SER A 22 5.23 12.44 2.76
N HIS A 23 4.27 12.91 1.96
CA HIS A 23 3.87 12.22 0.74
C HIS A 23 4.97 12.27 -0.32
N ILE A 24 5.19 11.15 -1.00
CA ILE A 24 6.02 11.08 -2.21
C ILE A 24 5.26 11.67 -3.41
N HIS A 25 3.93 11.60 -3.38
CA HIS A 25 3.06 11.94 -4.49
C HIS A 25 2.36 13.29 -4.23
N GLY A 26 1.89 13.95 -5.29
CA GLY A 26 1.23 15.26 -5.18
C GLY A 26 -0.20 15.22 -4.62
N TYR A 27 -0.67 14.06 -4.17
CA TYR A 27 -2.00 13.88 -3.60
C TYR A 27 -1.99 14.06 -2.10
N VAL A 28 -2.91 14.90 -1.63
CA VAL A 28 -3.19 15.13 -0.23
C VAL A 28 -4.70 14.97 -0.05
N ASN A 29 -5.11 14.08 0.85
CA ASN A 29 -6.52 13.94 1.17
C ASN A 29 -7.02 15.16 1.92
N LYS A 30 -8.15 15.72 1.45
CA LYS A 30 -8.73 16.95 2.00
C LYS A 30 -9.27 16.76 3.43
N GLU A 31 -9.69 15.55 3.79
CA GLU A 31 -10.25 15.23 5.10
C GLU A 31 -9.15 15.12 6.16
N CYS A 32 -8.03 14.48 5.81
CA CYS A 32 -6.90 14.27 6.70
C CYS A 32 -5.58 14.70 6.03
N PRO A 33 -5.33 16.01 5.87
CA PRO A 33 -4.30 16.54 4.99
C PRO A 33 -2.87 16.47 5.53
N THR A 34 -2.69 16.16 6.82
CA THR A 34 -1.39 16.16 7.48
C THR A 34 -1.09 14.82 8.11
N TRP A 35 0.16 14.40 8.03
CA TRP A 35 0.68 13.25 8.74
C TRP A 35 1.54 13.73 9.91
N ASP A 36 1.10 13.38 11.11
CA ASP A 36 1.87 13.55 12.33
C ASP A 36 1.86 12.23 13.11
N ILE A 37 2.80 12.10 14.03
CA ILE A 37 3.00 10.84 14.74
C ILE A 37 1.80 10.44 15.62
N LYS A 38 1.02 11.40 16.12
CA LYS A 38 -0.11 11.11 17.02
C LYS A 38 -1.22 10.34 16.32
N ARG A 39 -1.38 10.54 15.01
CA ARG A 39 -2.30 9.73 14.19
C ARG A 39 -2.00 8.23 14.29
N PHE A 40 -0.78 7.84 14.66
CA PHE A 40 -0.36 6.44 14.75
C PHE A 40 -0.47 5.85 16.18
N GLU A 41 -1.04 6.59 17.15
CA GLU A 41 -1.26 6.09 18.52
C GLU A 41 -2.21 4.89 18.60
N ARG A 42 -3.06 4.71 17.58
CA ARG A 42 -4.11 3.69 17.54
C ARG A 42 -3.91 2.63 16.45
N VAL A 43 -2.66 2.35 16.05
CA VAL A 43 -2.41 1.26 15.09
C VAL A 43 -2.69 -0.08 15.75
N GLU A 44 -3.84 -0.66 15.45
CA GLU A 44 -4.30 -1.94 16.00
C GLU A 44 -3.81 -3.13 15.17
N LYS A 45 -3.60 -2.93 13.86
CA LYS A 45 -3.34 -4.03 12.93
C LYS A 45 -2.16 -3.77 12.00
N TYR A 46 -1.32 -4.79 11.87
CA TYR A 46 -0.27 -4.87 10.87
C TYR A 46 -0.58 -6.04 9.94
N PHE A 47 -0.54 -5.82 8.62
CA PHE A 47 -0.86 -6.87 7.66
C PHE A 47 0.07 -6.91 6.46
N TYR A 48 0.15 -8.08 5.84
CA TYR A 48 0.95 -8.30 4.63
C TYR A 48 0.02 -8.60 3.48
N PHE A 49 0.21 -7.93 2.35
CA PHE A 49 -0.59 -8.08 1.16
C PHE A 49 0.26 -8.63 0.01
N GLY A 50 -0.22 -9.67 -0.65
CA GLY A 50 0.46 -10.25 -1.79
C GLY A 50 -0.46 -10.43 -2.99
N VAL A 51 0.10 -10.92 -4.08
CA VAL A 51 -0.63 -11.42 -5.24
C VAL A 51 -1.29 -12.77 -4.93
N ASP A 52 -1.90 -13.39 -5.93
CA ASP A 52 -2.56 -14.68 -5.82
C ASP A 52 -1.67 -15.73 -5.13
N ASN A 53 -2.31 -16.63 -4.38
CA ASN A 53 -1.71 -17.67 -3.56
C ASN A 53 -0.77 -17.20 -2.44
N ALA A 54 -0.57 -15.89 -2.23
CA ALA A 54 0.34 -15.37 -1.20
C ALA A 54 -0.02 -15.84 0.22
N LYS A 55 -1.31 -16.06 0.52
CA LYS A 55 -1.76 -16.60 1.82
C LYS A 55 -1.11 -17.93 2.19
N LYS A 56 -0.81 -18.79 1.20
CA LYS A 56 -0.10 -20.08 1.40
C LYS A 56 1.32 -19.89 1.97
N TYR A 57 1.88 -18.70 1.84
CA TYR A 57 3.21 -18.34 2.34
C TYR A 57 3.16 -17.54 3.65
N GLY A 58 1.97 -17.26 4.19
CA GLY A 58 1.79 -16.53 5.45
C GLY A 58 1.49 -15.04 5.32
N TYR A 59 1.10 -14.57 4.13
CA TYR A 59 0.53 -13.23 3.97
C TYR A 59 -0.86 -13.17 4.62
N THR A 60 -1.27 -12.00 5.09
CA THR A 60 -2.60 -11.78 5.67
C THR A 60 -3.68 -11.85 4.60
N TYR A 61 -3.41 -11.22 3.46
CA TYR A 61 -4.32 -11.13 2.32
C TYR A 61 -3.59 -11.45 1.01
N ALA A 62 -4.36 -11.87 0.02
CA ALA A 62 -3.89 -12.10 -1.34
C ALA A 62 -4.90 -11.50 -2.33
N PHE A 63 -4.43 -10.68 -3.25
CA PHE A 63 -5.24 -10.20 -4.35
C PHE A 63 -5.46 -11.36 -5.34
N PRO A 64 -6.67 -11.57 -5.88
CA PRO A 64 -6.91 -12.57 -6.92
C PRO A 64 -6.39 -12.10 -8.27
N ILE A 65 -5.06 -11.98 -8.36
CA ILE A 65 -4.32 -11.67 -9.57
C ILE A 65 -2.94 -12.32 -9.45
N GLU A 66 -2.48 -13.00 -10.49
CA GLU A 66 -1.11 -13.50 -10.51
C GLU A 66 -0.10 -12.34 -10.62
N ARG A 67 1.16 -12.62 -10.27
CA ARG A 67 2.26 -11.66 -10.48
C ARG A 67 2.32 -11.14 -11.92
N ASN A 68 2.20 -12.03 -12.90
CA ASN A 68 2.22 -11.65 -14.32
C ASN A 68 1.01 -10.77 -14.67
N GLY A 69 -0.11 -10.93 -13.96
CA GLY A 69 -1.26 -10.09 -14.18
C GLY A 69 -1.06 -8.65 -13.73
N VAL A 70 -0.35 -8.44 -12.62
CA VAL A 70 0.09 -7.09 -12.20
C VAL A 70 1.01 -6.47 -13.26
N ASP A 71 1.93 -7.26 -13.86
CA ASP A 71 2.74 -6.79 -14.99
C ASP A 71 1.86 -6.41 -16.18
N TYR A 72 0.79 -7.16 -16.47
CA TYR A 72 -0.09 -6.84 -17.60
C TYR A 72 -0.79 -5.50 -17.41
N ILE A 73 -1.30 -5.22 -16.21
CA ILE A 73 -1.92 -3.93 -15.88
C ILE A 73 -0.89 -2.80 -15.99
N TRP A 74 0.29 -2.98 -15.38
CA TRP A 74 1.36 -1.99 -15.49
C TRP A 74 1.75 -1.71 -16.95
N CYS A 75 1.90 -2.75 -17.76
CA CYS A 75 2.26 -2.63 -19.16
C CYS A 75 1.17 -2.01 -20.03
N ALA A 76 -0.10 -2.09 -19.64
CA ALA A 76 -1.18 -1.38 -20.33
C ALA A 76 -1.12 0.14 -20.07
N LEU A 77 -0.59 0.56 -18.92
CA LEU A 77 -0.44 1.99 -18.55
C LEU A 77 0.78 2.66 -19.24
N VAL A 78 1.83 1.90 -19.51
CA VAL A 78 3.10 2.39 -20.08
C VAL A 78 2.92 3.14 -21.42
N PRO A 79 2.22 2.59 -22.44
CA PRO A 79 1.96 3.29 -23.70
C PRO A 79 1.15 4.58 -23.56
N GLU A 80 0.13 4.58 -22.70
CA GLU A 80 -0.75 5.73 -22.46
C GLU A 80 0.03 6.96 -21.94
N ARG A 81 1.17 6.70 -21.31
CA ARG A 81 2.02 7.70 -20.68
C ARG A 81 3.29 8.00 -21.46
N GLY A 82 3.45 7.44 -22.67
CA GLY A 82 4.64 7.63 -23.49
C GLY A 82 5.91 6.97 -22.92
N ILE A 83 5.78 6.10 -21.93
CA ILE A 83 6.89 5.39 -21.30
C ILE A 83 7.31 4.24 -22.22
N LYS A 84 8.61 4.02 -22.39
CA LYS A 84 9.14 2.87 -23.15
C LYS A 84 9.69 1.83 -22.20
N ASN A 85 9.01 0.69 -22.11
CA ASN A 85 9.48 -0.42 -21.29
C ASN A 85 9.70 -1.70 -22.11
N LYS A 86 10.97 -2.13 -22.20
CA LYS A 86 11.38 -3.34 -22.93
C LYS A 86 10.92 -4.64 -22.25
N ALA A 87 10.63 -4.60 -20.95
CA ALA A 87 10.15 -5.75 -20.18
C ALA A 87 8.67 -6.05 -20.43
N CYS A 88 7.92 -5.10 -20.98
CA CYS A 88 6.50 -5.27 -21.22
C CYS A 88 6.21 -6.17 -22.43
N ASN A 89 5.20 -7.02 -22.28
CA ASN A 89 4.85 -8.01 -23.30
C ASN A 89 4.42 -7.34 -24.60
N LYS A 90 5.09 -7.70 -25.72
CA LYS A 90 4.78 -7.17 -27.06
C LYS A 90 3.30 -7.35 -27.45
N LYS A 91 2.59 -8.35 -26.91
CA LYS A 91 1.16 -8.56 -27.19
C LYS A 91 0.29 -7.42 -26.65
N ILE A 92 0.58 -6.91 -25.45
CA ILE A 92 -0.16 -5.79 -24.83
C ILE A 92 0.07 -4.51 -25.63
N PHE A 93 1.31 -4.26 -26.06
CA PHE A 93 1.63 -3.11 -26.90
C PHE A 93 0.95 -3.11 -28.27
N ARG A 94 0.60 -4.29 -28.81
CA ARG A 94 0.01 -4.40 -30.16
C ARG A 94 -1.48 -4.05 -30.18
N ASN A 95 -2.16 -4.07 -29.02
CA ASN A 95 -3.57 -3.74 -28.92
C ASN A 95 -3.83 -2.83 -27.71
N SER A 96 -3.45 -1.55 -27.81
CA SER A 96 -3.67 -0.59 -26.71
C SER A 96 -5.14 -0.29 -26.45
N GLN A 97 -6.03 -0.54 -27.41
CA GLN A 97 -7.48 -0.34 -27.25
C GLN A 97 -8.15 -1.47 -26.46
N ARG A 98 -7.65 -2.72 -26.60
CA ARG A 98 -8.09 -3.89 -25.84
C ARG A 98 -6.87 -4.68 -25.35
N PRO A 99 -6.14 -4.17 -24.35
CA PRO A 99 -4.85 -4.73 -23.93
C PRO A 99 -4.93 -6.17 -23.42
N PHE A 100 -6.11 -6.64 -23.02
CA PHE A 100 -6.35 -7.97 -22.44
C PHE A 100 -7.22 -8.89 -23.30
N GLU A 101 -7.47 -8.57 -24.57
CA GLU A 101 -8.27 -9.43 -25.47
C GLU A 101 -7.73 -10.86 -25.56
N PHE A 102 -6.41 -11.05 -25.40
CA PHE A 102 -5.78 -12.38 -25.40
C PHE A 102 -6.16 -13.26 -24.19
N LEU A 103 -6.80 -12.69 -23.16
CA LEU A 103 -7.33 -13.39 -21.99
C LEU A 103 -8.81 -13.74 -22.15
N GLN A 104 -9.44 -13.39 -23.27
CA GLN A 104 -10.83 -13.73 -23.54
C GLN A 104 -11.04 -15.25 -23.42
N ASN A 105 -12.15 -15.64 -22.79
CA ASN A 105 -12.52 -17.03 -22.48
C ASN A 105 -11.62 -17.75 -21.46
N SER A 106 -10.68 -17.05 -20.81
CA SER A 106 -9.96 -17.59 -19.65
C SER A 106 -10.83 -17.46 -18.40
N ALA A 107 -10.91 -18.53 -17.60
CA ALA A 107 -11.60 -18.52 -16.31
C ALA A 107 -10.94 -17.48 -15.37
N PRO A 108 -11.70 -16.70 -14.59
CA PRO A 108 -11.15 -15.68 -13.69
C PRO A 108 -10.15 -16.29 -12.70
N ASP A 109 -9.26 -15.45 -12.17
CA ASP A 109 -8.36 -15.88 -11.09
C ASP A 109 -9.19 -16.31 -9.85
N GLU A 110 -8.85 -17.44 -9.24
CA GLU A 110 -9.52 -17.91 -8.02
C GLU A 110 -9.34 -16.88 -6.90
N SER A 111 -10.40 -16.64 -6.14
CA SER A 111 -10.41 -15.67 -5.05
C SER A 111 -11.14 -16.25 -3.86
N ASP A 112 -10.63 -15.94 -2.66
CA ASP A 112 -11.37 -16.15 -1.41
C ASP A 112 -12.59 -15.22 -1.30
N VAL A 113 -12.70 -14.25 -2.22
CA VAL A 113 -13.79 -13.28 -2.31
C VAL A 113 -14.69 -13.65 -3.47
N SER A 114 -15.99 -13.74 -3.24
CA SER A 114 -16.97 -13.98 -4.30
C SER A 114 -17.06 -12.77 -5.21
N VAL A 115 -16.31 -12.78 -6.32
CA VAL A 115 -16.35 -11.75 -7.36
C VAL A 115 -17.12 -12.25 -8.57
N SER A 116 -17.96 -11.41 -9.16
CA SER A 116 -18.86 -11.77 -10.27
C SER A 116 -18.27 -11.39 -11.63
N PHE A 117 -17.06 -11.86 -11.93
CA PHE A 117 -16.47 -11.67 -13.26
C PHE A 117 -16.86 -12.81 -14.18
N VAL A 118 -17.24 -12.50 -15.42
CA VAL A 118 -17.58 -13.51 -16.44
C VAL A 118 -16.31 -14.17 -16.96
N ASN A 119 -15.21 -13.43 -17.11
CA ASN A 119 -13.92 -13.94 -17.58
C ASN A 119 -12.74 -13.02 -17.16
N LYS A 120 -11.49 -13.46 -17.42
CA LYS A 120 -10.28 -12.68 -17.09
C LYS A 120 -10.15 -11.35 -17.83
N GLU A 121 -10.62 -11.22 -19.07
CA GLU A 121 -10.54 -9.94 -19.80
C GLU A 121 -11.35 -8.87 -19.07
N GLU A 122 -12.59 -9.18 -18.68
CA GLU A 122 -13.44 -8.29 -17.91
C GLU A 122 -12.82 -7.93 -16.56
N GLN A 123 -12.37 -8.94 -15.81
CA GLN A 123 -11.69 -8.77 -14.52
C GLN A 123 -10.50 -7.80 -14.62
N TYR A 124 -9.65 -7.98 -15.63
CA TYR A 124 -8.44 -7.15 -15.79
C TYR A 124 -8.75 -5.75 -16.31
N ASN A 125 -9.79 -5.59 -17.12
CA ASN A 125 -10.26 -4.27 -17.54
C ASN A 125 -10.81 -3.46 -16.35
N GLU A 126 -11.56 -4.10 -15.45
CA GLU A 126 -12.03 -3.50 -14.20
C GLU A 126 -10.84 -3.02 -13.34
N TYR A 127 -9.86 -3.91 -13.12
CA TYR A 127 -8.65 -3.59 -12.38
C TYR A 127 -7.85 -2.44 -13.01
N LEU A 128 -7.70 -2.45 -14.34
CA LEU A 128 -7.01 -1.39 -15.07
C LEU A 128 -7.76 -0.05 -14.97
N SER A 129 -9.10 -0.04 -15.04
CA SER A 129 -9.89 1.19 -14.88
C SER A 129 -9.66 1.82 -13.52
N TYR A 130 -9.80 1.02 -12.45
CA TYR A 130 -9.59 1.49 -11.09
C TYR A 130 -8.17 2.04 -10.87
N VAL A 131 -7.16 1.32 -11.37
CA VAL A 131 -5.76 1.78 -11.27
C VAL A 131 -5.55 3.09 -12.04
N ARG A 132 -6.07 3.18 -13.27
CA ARG A 132 -5.94 4.39 -14.10
C ARG A 132 -6.57 5.60 -13.42
N GLU A 133 -7.80 5.47 -12.93
CA GLU A 133 -8.53 6.53 -12.24
C GLU A 133 -7.80 6.99 -10.97
N THR A 134 -7.29 6.04 -10.18
CA THR A 134 -6.52 6.34 -8.97
C THR A 134 -5.24 7.10 -9.29
N LEU A 135 -4.48 6.66 -10.29
CA LEU A 135 -3.24 7.34 -10.68
C LEU A 135 -3.48 8.76 -11.20
N VAL A 136 -4.58 9.01 -11.92
CA VAL A 136 -4.99 10.35 -12.38
C VAL A 136 -5.33 11.22 -11.19
N LYS A 137 -6.16 10.73 -10.27
CA LYS A 137 -6.51 11.41 -9.02
C LYS A 137 -5.26 11.76 -8.21
N GLU A 138 -4.30 10.84 -8.16
CA GLU A 138 -3.10 10.98 -7.34
C GLU A 138 -1.95 11.74 -8.01
N LYS A 139 -2.11 12.11 -9.29
CA LYS A 139 -1.06 12.73 -10.12
C LYS A 139 0.25 11.94 -10.09
N SER A 140 0.14 10.61 -10.03
CA SER A 140 1.30 9.72 -10.13
C SER A 140 1.66 9.56 -11.59
N GLU A 141 2.88 9.94 -11.99
CA GLU A 141 3.32 9.99 -13.40
C GLU A 141 4.01 8.69 -13.87
N ASP A 142 4.78 8.03 -12.99
CA ASP A 142 5.58 6.85 -13.35
C ASP A 142 5.40 5.69 -12.36
N PRO A 143 4.21 5.04 -12.34
CA PRO A 143 3.96 3.91 -11.46
C PRO A 143 4.82 2.73 -11.89
N ASN A 144 5.32 2.01 -10.90
CA ASN A 144 5.91 0.69 -11.10
C ASN A 144 4.89 -0.40 -10.73
N VAL A 145 5.29 -1.66 -10.89
CA VAL A 145 4.46 -2.82 -10.52
C VAL A 145 4.02 -2.79 -9.05
N GLY A 146 4.90 -2.35 -8.14
CA GLY A 146 4.58 -2.22 -6.71
C GLY A 146 3.41 -1.26 -6.50
N ALA A 147 3.50 -0.06 -7.09
CA ALA A 147 2.43 0.94 -7.04
C ALA A 147 1.10 0.42 -7.61
N VAL A 148 1.13 -0.38 -8.69
CA VAL A 148 -0.09 -1.04 -9.20
C VAL A 148 -0.69 -1.98 -8.17
N LEU A 149 0.12 -2.82 -7.51
CA LEU A 149 -0.38 -3.72 -6.47
C LEU A 149 -0.85 -2.96 -5.23
N GLU A 150 -0.21 -1.86 -4.85
CA GLU A 150 -0.67 -1.01 -3.75
C GLU A 150 -2.09 -0.49 -4.04
N ILE A 151 -2.33 0.06 -5.23
CA ILE A 151 -3.66 0.56 -5.62
C ILE A 151 -4.68 -0.58 -5.65
N LEU A 152 -4.33 -1.74 -6.20
CA LEU A 152 -5.19 -2.92 -6.17
C LEU A 152 -5.46 -3.42 -4.75
N THR A 153 -4.49 -3.29 -3.83
CA THR A 153 -4.71 -3.60 -2.41
C THR A 153 -5.82 -2.73 -1.83
N ARG A 154 -5.88 -1.44 -2.18
CA ARG A 154 -6.96 -0.55 -1.74
C ARG A 154 -8.30 -0.96 -2.34
N TYR A 155 -8.31 -1.29 -3.64
CA TYR A 155 -9.49 -1.83 -4.31
C TYR A 155 -10.04 -3.07 -3.61
N TYR A 156 -9.15 -4.01 -3.26
CA TYR A 156 -9.53 -5.21 -2.52
C TYR A 156 -10.19 -4.86 -1.19
N LEU A 157 -9.49 -4.06 -0.37
CA LEU A 157 -9.90 -3.76 1.00
C LEU A 157 -11.19 -2.93 1.09
N GLN A 158 -11.48 -2.09 0.10
CA GLN A 158 -12.66 -1.21 0.12
C GLN A 158 -13.79 -1.70 -0.77
N VAL A 159 -13.49 -2.17 -1.98
CA VAL A 159 -14.52 -2.46 -3.00
C VAL A 159 -14.85 -3.95 -3.05
N LEU A 160 -13.85 -4.83 -3.03
CA LEU A 160 -14.10 -6.27 -3.17
C LEU A 160 -14.58 -6.92 -1.86
N THR A 161 -14.01 -6.52 -0.72
CA THR A 161 -14.27 -7.22 0.55
C THR A 161 -14.99 -6.39 1.60
N ASP A 162 -15.12 -5.07 1.39
CA ASP A 162 -15.67 -4.14 2.38
C ASP A 162 -14.99 -4.28 3.77
N THR A 163 -13.71 -4.65 3.78
CA THR A 163 -12.94 -4.82 5.03
C THR A 163 -12.67 -3.48 5.70
N TYR A 164 -12.52 -2.42 4.91
CA TYR A 164 -12.45 -1.04 5.36
C TYR A 164 -13.37 -0.18 4.49
N PRO A 165 -14.69 -0.14 4.82
CA PRO A 165 -15.69 0.54 4.01
C PRO A 165 -15.31 2.00 3.72
N ALA A 166 -15.49 2.43 2.48
CA ALA A 166 -15.03 3.75 2.03
C ALA A 166 -15.74 4.93 2.73
N GLN A 167 -16.93 4.72 3.30
CA GLN A 167 -17.62 5.73 4.10
C GLN A 167 -16.96 5.99 5.47
N ASP A 168 -16.30 4.98 6.05
CA ASP A 168 -15.77 5.02 7.41
C ASP A 168 -14.24 5.19 7.40
N TYR A 169 -13.58 4.64 6.38
CA TYR A 169 -12.14 4.58 6.26
C TYR A 169 -11.65 5.19 4.95
N ALA A 170 -10.42 5.70 5.00
CA ALA A 170 -9.62 6.02 3.83
C ALA A 170 -8.34 5.18 3.83
N ILE A 171 -7.86 4.87 2.62
CA ILE A 171 -6.62 4.10 2.41
C ILE A 171 -5.68 4.88 1.50
N GLU A 172 -4.44 5.05 1.94
CA GLU A 172 -3.39 5.77 1.21
C GLU A 172 -2.08 4.97 1.16
N SER A 173 -1.18 5.37 0.26
CA SER A 173 0.21 4.88 0.18
C SER A 173 1.19 6.01 -0.06
N GLY A 174 2.48 5.68 -0.06
CA GLY A 174 3.53 6.60 -0.46
C GLY A 174 3.80 7.70 0.56
N VAL A 175 3.67 7.39 1.85
CA VAL A 175 4.09 8.28 2.95
C VAL A 175 5.44 7.82 3.47
N GLU A 176 6.43 8.69 3.36
CA GLU A 176 7.75 8.49 3.95
C GLU A 176 7.77 8.93 5.41
N TYR A 177 8.60 8.28 6.22
CA TYR A 177 8.85 8.66 7.61
C TYR A 177 10.35 8.78 7.91
N ARG A 178 10.69 9.75 8.76
CA ARG A 178 12.07 10.04 9.17
C ARG A 178 12.14 10.77 10.51
N TYR A 179 13.34 10.74 11.10
CA TYR A 179 13.73 11.73 12.10
C TYR A 179 14.02 13.08 11.43
N ALA A 180 13.74 14.18 12.12
CA ALA A 180 13.99 15.53 11.61
C ALA A 180 15.47 15.69 11.21
N ASN A 181 15.68 16.28 10.03
CA ASN A 181 17.01 16.49 9.42
C ASN A 181 17.79 15.20 9.14
N GLN A 182 17.13 14.04 9.09
CA GLN A 182 17.75 12.77 8.69
C GLN A 182 17.21 12.27 7.35
N ARG A 183 17.91 11.28 6.78
CA ARG A 183 17.45 10.56 5.59
C ARG A 183 16.15 9.80 5.90
N THR A 184 15.36 9.55 4.86
CA THR A 184 14.18 8.68 4.92
C THR A 184 14.53 7.31 5.49
N LEU A 185 13.75 6.86 6.47
CA LEU A 185 13.91 5.56 7.12
C LEU A 185 13.11 4.47 6.41
N GLY A 186 11.96 4.84 5.85
CA GLY A 186 11.10 3.99 5.07
C GLY A 186 9.93 4.75 4.46
N GLU A 187 9.18 4.01 3.64
CA GLU A 187 7.93 4.40 3.01
C GLU A 187 6.86 3.41 3.48
N LEU A 188 5.62 3.89 3.61
CA LEU A 188 4.47 3.08 3.98
C LEU A 188 3.65 2.75 2.73
N ASP A 189 3.61 1.46 2.37
CA ASP A 189 2.86 0.96 1.22
C ASP A 189 1.35 1.08 1.41
N ILE A 190 0.80 0.84 2.61
CA ILE A 190 -0.64 0.94 2.86
C ILE A 190 -0.90 1.52 4.25
N ILE A 191 -1.68 2.58 4.32
CA ILE A 191 -2.12 3.23 5.55
C ILE A 191 -3.64 3.28 5.55
N VAL A 192 -4.27 2.64 6.54
CA VAL A 192 -5.72 2.68 6.73
C VAL A 192 -6.01 3.56 7.94
N TYR A 193 -6.88 4.55 7.76
CA TYR A 193 -7.26 5.46 8.83
C TYR A 193 -8.75 5.76 8.82
N GLU A 194 -9.29 6.01 10.00
CA GLU A 194 -10.67 6.45 10.22
C GLU A 194 -10.85 7.87 9.68
N ARG A 195 -11.89 8.12 8.89
CA ARG A 195 -12.15 9.46 8.34
C ARG A 195 -12.57 10.46 9.42
N ALA A 196 -13.31 10.00 10.42
CA ALA A 196 -13.87 10.86 11.47
C ALA A 196 -12.79 11.43 12.41
N THR A 197 -11.76 10.65 12.70
CA THR A 197 -10.71 10.98 13.68
C THR A 197 -9.36 11.24 13.03
N CYS A 198 -9.18 10.81 11.77
CA CYS A 198 -7.89 10.70 11.10
C CYS A 198 -6.91 9.71 11.76
N ASP A 199 -7.34 8.91 12.73
CA ASP A 199 -6.48 7.94 13.41
C ASP A 199 -6.15 6.77 12.48
N VAL A 200 -4.86 6.42 12.40
CA VAL A 200 -4.36 5.25 11.68
C VAL A 200 -4.68 4.01 12.49
N VAL A 201 -5.52 3.14 11.94
CA VAL A 201 -5.96 1.89 12.58
C VAL A 201 -5.21 0.67 12.05
N ALA A 202 -4.66 0.75 10.83
CA ALA A 202 -3.88 -0.34 10.28
C ALA A 202 -2.76 0.11 9.35
N LEU A 203 -1.67 -0.64 9.37
CA LEU A 203 -0.54 -0.50 8.45
C LEU A 203 -0.34 -1.80 7.66
N GLY A 204 -0.17 -1.65 6.36
CA GLY A 204 0.02 -2.76 5.45
C GLY A 204 1.29 -2.61 4.62
N GLU A 205 1.85 -3.75 4.25
CA GLU A 205 3.00 -3.83 3.34
C GLU A 205 2.67 -4.75 2.18
N SER A 206 2.87 -4.28 0.94
CA SER A 206 2.44 -4.99 -0.27
C SER A 206 3.65 -5.52 -1.05
N LYS A 207 3.55 -6.74 -1.61
CA LYS A 207 4.64 -7.31 -2.42
C LYS A 207 4.12 -8.05 -3.65
N ALA A 208 4.46 -7.50 -4.81
CA ALA A 208 4.22 -8.12 -6.11
C ALA A 208 5.35 -9.10 -6.45
N SER A 209 5.27 -10.31 -5.92
CA SER A 209 6.31 -11.34 -6.12
C SER A 209 5.80 -12.57 -6.86
N SER A 210 6.68 -13.18 -7.66
CA SER A 210 6.40 -14.49 -8.24
C SER A 210 6.37 -15.57 -7.16
N SER A 211 5.70 -16.70 -7.44
CA SER A 211 5.58 -17.84 -6.53
C SER A 211 6.93 -18.30 -5.94
N LYS A 212 7.99 -18.30 -6.74
CA LYS A 212 9.36 -18.67 -6.32
C LYS A 212 9.97 -17.73 -5.27
N ASN A 213 9.48 -16.49 -5.18
CA ASN A 213 10.04 -15.45 -4.33
C ASN A 213 9.12 -15.01 -3.19
N GLN A 214 7.93 -15.60 -3.07
CA GLN A 214 6.91 -15.18 -2.10
C GLN A 214 7.44 -15.15 -0.66
N HIS A 215 8.16 -16.20 -0.24
CA HIS A 215 8.72 -16.27 1.11
C HIS A 215 9.75 -15.16 1.38
N ASN A 216 10.70 -14.96 0.46
CA ASN A 216 11.72 -13.91 0.60
C ASN A 216 11.09 -12.52 0.63
N SER A 217 10.05 -12.30 -0.17
CA SER A 217 9.31 -11.03 -0.18
C SER A 217 8.50 -10.80 1.08
N LEU A 218 7.91 -11.86 1.65
CA LEU A 218 7.24 -11.76 2.95
C LEU A 218 8.23 -11.38 4.05
N MET A 219 9.44 -11.93 4.04
CA MET A 219 10.48 -11.56 5.00
C MET A 219 10.87 -10.08 4.88
N LYS A 220 11.00 -9.56 3.66
CA LYS A 220 11.21 -8.12 3.43
C LYS A 220 10.05 -7.28 3.95
N ALA A 221 8.81 -7.71 3.71
CA ALA A 221 7.63 -7.00 4.17
C ALA A 221 7.54 -6.96 5.71
N LYS A 222 7.85 -8.08 6.37
CA LYS A 222 7.99 -8.17 7.83
C LYS A 222 9.06 -7.23 8.36
N ASP A 223 10.22 -7.19 7.70
CA ASP A 223 11.30 -6.28 8.09
C ASP A 223 10.90 -4.81 7.91
N GLN A 224 10.11 -4.46 6.89
CA GLN A 224 9.56 -3.12 6.70
C GLN A 224 8.59 -2.72 7.82
N LEU A 225 7.58 -3.56 8.11
CA LEU A 225 6.63 -3.28 9.20
C LEU A 225 7.32 -3.26 10.57
N ARG A 226 8.34 -4.10 10.79
CA ARG A 226 9.15 -4.04 12.02
C ARG A 226 9.87 -2.69 12.16
N ARG A 227 10.39 -2.12 11.07
CA ARG A 227 11.07 -0.80 11.12
C ARG A 227 10.12 0.32 11.50
N ILE A 228 8.93 0.39 10.90
CA ILE A 228 7.96 1.43 11.29
C ILE A 228 7.46 1.19 12.71
N LYS A 229 7.20 -0.07 13.11
CA LYS A 229 6.80 -0.37 14.49
C LYS A 229 7.82 0.14 15.50
N ASN A 230 9.10 -0.19 15.32
CA ASN A 230 10.16 0.29 16.21
C ASN A 230 10.24 1.83 16.20
N PHE A 231 10.06 2.46 15.04
CA PHE A 231 10.04 3.92 14.93
C PHE A 231 8.87 4.54 15.71
N LEU A 232 7.69 3.92 15.69
CA LEU A 232 6.53 4.39 16.47
C LEU A 232 6.76 4.16 17.98
N ASP A 233 7.21 2.96 18.38
CA ASP A 233 7.48 2.60 19.77
C ASP A 233 8.55 3.53 20.42
N GLU A 234 9.50 4.05 19.64
CA GLU A 234 10.54 4.97 20.12
C GLU A 234 10.06 6.42 20.29
N ASN A 235 8.92 6.80 19.70
CA ASN A 235 8.52 8.21 19.55
C ASN A 235 7.08 8.53 19.97
N LEU A 236 6.29 7.54 20.41
CA LEU A 236 4.97 7.68 21.05
C LEU A 236 5.09 7.43 22.56
#